data_AF-A0A7J7PAT1-F1
#
_entry.id   AF-A0A7J7PAT1-F1
#
_cell.length_a   1.000
_cell.length_b   1.000
_cell.length_c   1.000
_cell.angle_alpha   90.00
_cell.angle_beta   90.00
_cell.angle_gamma   90.00
#
_symmetry.space_group_name_H-M   'P 1'
#
loop_
_entity.id
_entity.type
_entity.pdbx_description
1 polymer ?
#
loop_
_entity_poly.entity_id
_entity_poly.type
_entity_poly.pdbx_seq_one_letter_code
_entity_poly.pdbx_strand_id
1 'polypeptide(L)' 'MSGARLPGWFCIVICLLITLRADGFNVGITYLRDAVAKGAVCLDGSATAYHMAPGFGTGINNWLVHLREEDGATMSQIA' A
#
# COMPACT_ATOMS: atom_id res chain seq x y z
N MET A 1 15.35 15.93 43.19
CA MET A 1 15.16 15.21 41.92
C MET A 1 13.66 15.10 41.70
N SER A 2 13.03 16.09 41.07
CA SER A 2 11.56 16.11 40.96
C SER A 2 11.12 15.02 40.00
N GLY A 3 10.55 13.93 40.54
CA GLY A 3 10.00 12.84 39.76
C GLY A 3 8.81 13.33 38.95
N ALA A 4 8.99 13.47 37.64
CA ALA A 4 7.91 13.79 36.73
C ALA A 4 6.87 12.66 36.76
N ARG A 5 5.69 12.93 37.33
CA ARG A 5 4.55 12.01 37.30
C ARG A 5 3.92 12.09 35.90
N LEU A 6 4.30 11.18 35.01
CA LEU A 6 3.66 11.02 33.72
C LEU A 6 2.16 10.70 33.93
N PRO A 7 1.23 11.48 33.36
CA PRO A 7 -0.20 11.26 33.53
C PRO A 7 -0.61 9.87 33.05
N GLY A 8 -1.44 9.14 33.79
CA GLY A 8 -1.82 7.76 33.45
C GLY A 8 -2.42 7.58 32.05
N TRP A 9 -3.04 8.63 31.49
CA TRP A 9 -3.50 8.66 30.10
C TRP A 9 -2.37 8.45 29.09
N PHE A 10 -1.17 9.00 29.33
CA PHE A 10 0.00 8.74 28.48
C PHE A 10 0.36 7.26 28.47
N CYS A 11 0.31 6.59 29.62
CA CYS A 11 0.55 5.15 29.68
C CYS A 11 -0.50 4.38 28.86
N ILE A 12 -1.77 4.78 28.93
CA ILE A 12 -2.86 4.15 28.14
C ILE A 12 -2.62 4.36 26.64
N VAL A 13 -2.33 5.58 26.19
CA VAL A 13 -2.04 5.89 24.78
C VAL A 13 -0.83 5.10 24.29
N ILE A 14 0.25 5.06 25.07
CA ILE A 14 1.46 4.29 24.73
C ILE A 14 1.13 2.79 24.64
N CYS A 15 0.40 2.24 25.60
CA CYS A 15 -0.07 0.84 25.58
C CYS A 15 -0.93 0.54 24.34
N LEU A 16 -1.77 1.48 23.92
CA LEU A 16 -2.63 1.33 22.75
C LEU A 16 -1.81 1.36 21.45
N LEU A 17 -0.82 2.26 21.35
CA LEU A 17 0.07 2.36 20.19
C LEU A 17 0.98 1.13 20.05
N ILE A 18 1.53 0.60 21.14
CA ILE A 18 2.40 -0.59 21.10
C ILE A 18 1.65 -1.90 20.84
N THR A 19 0.35 -1.94 21.15
CA THR A 19 -0.51 -3.12 20.90
C THR A 19 -1.20 -3.07 19.55
N LEU A 20 -1.27 -1.90 18.89
CA LEU A 20 -1.82 -1.77 17.56
C LEU A 20 -0.92 -2.52 16.56
N ARG A 21 -1.42 -3.63 16.02
CA ARG A 21 -0.73 -4.45 15.01
C ARG A 21 -1.41 -4.23 13.66
N ALA A 22 -0.64 -3.78 12.68
CA ALA A 22 -1.03 -3.80 11.29
C ALA A 22 -0.29 -4.95 10.60
N ASP A 23 -1.03 -5.90 10.03
CA ASP A 23 -0.46 -6.92 9.16
C ASP A 23 -0.35 -6.35 7.75
N GLY A 24 0.87 -6.37 7.21
CA GLY A 24 1.17 -5.96 5.84
C GLY A 24 2.15 -6.95 5.24
N PHE A 25 1.99 -7.24 3.96
CA PHE A 25 2.93 -8.07 3.21
C PHE A 25 3.49 -7.28 2.02
N ASN A 26 4.73 -7.58 1.65
CA ASN A 26 5.37 -6.93 0.53
C ASN A 26 4.85 -7.52 -0.79
N VAL A 27 4.36 -6.67 -1.67
CA VAL A 27 3.91 -7.06 -3.01
C VAL A 27 5.01 -6.67 -4.00
N GLY A 28 5.59 -7.66 -4.66
CA GLY A 28 6.63 -7.42 -5.67
C GLY A 28 6.13 -6.54 -6.82
N ILE A 29 7.03 -5.71 -7.34
CA ILE A 29 6.80 -4.93 -8.57
C ILE A 29 7.01 -5.82 -9.79
N THR A 30 6.08 -5.77 -10.74
CA THR A 30 6.15 -6.53 -12.00
C THR A 30 6.21 -5.56 -13.17
N TYR A 31 7.30 -5.63 -13.94
CA TYR A 31 7.48 -4.84 -15.16
C TYR A 31 6.78 -5.51 -16.34
N LEU A 32 6.19 -4.69 -17.21
CA LEU A 32 5.60 -5.15 -18.46
C LEU A 32 6.69 -5.73 -19.39
N ARG A 33 6.39 -6.88 -20.00
CA ARG A 33 7.29 -7.49 -21.00
C ARG A 33 7.33 -6.64 -22.26
N ASP A 34 8.53 -6.32 -22.71
CA ASP A 34 8.80 -5.48 -23.88
C ASP A 34 8.14 -4.09 -23.79
N ALA A 35 7.97 -3.57 -22.57
CA ALA A 35 7.26 -2.31 -22.31
C ALA A 35 7.78 -1.16 -23.20
N VAL A 36 9.10 -0.96 -23.20
CA VAL A 36 9.77 0.08 -23.99
C VAL A 36 9.60 -0.16 -25.49
N ALA A 37 9.80 -1.41 -25.94
CA ALA A 37 9.67 -1.75 -27.36
C ALA A 37 8.23 -1.57 -27.89
N LYS A 38 7.22 -1.69 -27.02
CA LYS A 38 5.81 -1.46 -27.32
C LYS A 38 5.35 -0.02 -27.04
N GLY A 39 6.20 0.84 -26.52
CA GLY A 39 5.87 2.23 -26.16
C GLY A 39 5.02 2.38 -24.89
N ALA A 40 4.88 1.33 -24.07
CA ALA A 40 4.24 1.40 -22.76
C ALA A 40 5.25 1.93 -21.73
N VAL A 41 5.46 3.25 -21.73
CA VAL A 41 6.47 3.93 -20.92
C VAL A 41 5.86 5.03 -20.06
N CYS A 42 6.53 5.35 -18.95
CA CYS A 42 6.23 6.50 -18.10
C CYS A 42 6.69 7.81 -18.76
N LEU A 43 6.38 8.96 -18.14
CA LEU A 43 6.78 10.29 -18.64
C LEU A 43 8.30 10.48 -18.73
N ASP A 44 9.08 9.73 -17.94
CA ASP A 44 10.55 9.72 -17.95
C ASP A 44 11.14 8.69 -18.95
N GLY A 45 10.30 7.95 -19.67
CA GLY A 45 10.71 6.90 -20.61
C GLY A 45 11.05 5.56 -19.97
N SER A 46 10.90 5.42 -18.65
CA SER A 46 11.09 4.14 -17.95
C SER A 46 9.96 3.14 -18.27
N ALA A 47 10.24 1.86 -18.08
CA ALA A 47 9.24 0.80 -18.27
C ALA A 47 8.15 0.88 -17.22
N THR A 48 6.88 0.87 -17.65
CA THR A 48 5.73 0.83 -16.74
C THR A 48 5.68 -0.49 -15.97
N ALA A 49 5.18 -0.44 -14.73
CA ALA A 49 5.09 -1.58 -13.83
C ALA A 49 3.82 -1.54 -12.97
N TYR A 50 3.47 -2.68 -12.38
CA TYR A 50 2.33 -2.82 -11.47
C TYR A 50 2.66 -3.71 -10.28
N HIS A 51 1.89 -3.57 -9.20
CA HIS A 51 1.87 -4.49 -8.08
C HIS A 51 0.65 -5.40 -8.19
N MET A 52 0.83 -6.71 -8.01
CA MET A 52 -0.27 -7.68 -8.07
C MET A 52 -0.19 -8.64 -6.89
N ALA A 53 -1.27 -8.70 -6.13
CA ALA A 53 -1.46 -9.69 -5.09
C ALA A 53 -2.66 -10.56 -5.47
N PRO A 54 -2.56 -11.90 -5.40
CA PRO A 54 -3.69 -12.78 -5.66
C PRO A 54 -4.77 -12.59 -4.59
N GLY A 55 -6.03 -12.60 -5.02
CA GLY A 55 -7.18 -12.63 -4.13
C GLY A 55 -7.28 -13.94 -3.36
N PHE A 56 -8.03 -13.94 -2.27
CA PHE A 56 -8.28 -15.13 -1.43
C PHE A 56 -9.76 -15.28 -1.10
N GLY A 57 -10.19 -16.50 -0.74
CA GLY A 57 -11.57 -16.79 -0.37
C GLY A 57 -12.56 -16.39 -1.46
N THR A 58 -13.54 -15.54 -1.11
CA THR A 58 -14.54 -15.03 -2.05
C THR A 58 -13.97 -14.04 -3.08
N GLY A 59 -12.76 -13.53 -2.88
CA GLY A 59 -12.10 -12.56 -3.76
C GLY A 59 -11.26 -13.17 -4.88
N ILE A 60 -11.16 -14.51 -5.00
CA ILE A 60 -10.25 -15.14 -5.97
C ILE A 60 -10.58 -14.86 -7.44
N ASN A 61 -11.87 -14.59 -7.73
CA ASN A 61 -12.38 -14.29 -9.07
C ASN A 61 -12.78 -12.82 -9.24
N ASN A 62 -12.51 -11.97 -8.24
CA ASN A 62 -12.82 -10.54 -8.28
C ASN A 62 -11.51 -9.76 -8.41
N TRP A 63 -11.50 -8.76 -9.27
CA TRP A 63 -10.33 -7.95 -9.54
C TRP A 63 -10.51 -6.56 -8.96
N LEU A 64 -9.55 -6.10 -8.16
CA LEU A 64 -9.46 -4.70 -7.74
C LEU A 64 -8.32 -4.05 -8.50
N VAL A 65 -8.67 -3.12 -9.39
CA VAL A 65 -7.68 -2.31 -10.11
C VAL A 65 -7.60 -0.96 -9.43
N HIS A 66 -6.42 -0.63 -8.90
CA HIS A 66 -6.13 0.64 -8.27
C HIS A 66 -5.19 1.46 -9.15
N LEU A 67 -5.67 2.59 -9.63
CA LEU A 67 -4.87 3.55 -10.38
C LEU A 67 -4.38 4.62 -9.42
N ARG A 68 -3.06 4.73 -9.30
CA ARG A 68 -2.42 5.78 -8.50
C ARG A 68 -2.30 7.03 -9.35
N GLU A 69 -2.84 8.12 -8.84
CA GLU A 69 -2.62 9.46 -9.36
C GLU A 69 -1.68 10.22 -8.42
N GLU A 70 -0.88 11.15 -8.96
CA GLU A 70 0.06 11.96 -8.18
C GLU A 70 -0.66 12.89 -7.19
N ASP A 71 -1.88 13.36 -7.52
CA ASP A 71 -2.61 14.39 -6.76
C ASP A 71 -3.52 13.82 -5.64
N GLY A 72 -3.36 12.54 -5.30
CA GLY A 72 -4.06 11.92 -4.16
C GLY A 72 -5.53 11.54 -4.40
N ALA A 73 -6.08 11.80 -5.58
CA ALA A 73 -7.31 11.15 -6.02
C ALA A 73 -7.00 9.68 -6.34
N THR A 74 -7.74 8.76 -5.73
CA THR A 74 -7.58 7.33 -5.98
C THR A 74 -8.77 6.82 -6.76
N MET A 75 -8.54 6.29 -7.95
CA MET A 75 -9.58 5.62 -8.72
C MET A 75 -9.42 4.10 -8.53
N SER A 76 -10.35 3.49 -7.80
CA SER A 76 -10.46 2.05 -7.68
C SER A 76 -11.72 1.54 -8.39
N GLN A 77 -11.56 0.51 -9.20
CA GLN A 77 -12.67 -0.19 -9.85
C GLN A 77 -12.61 -1.67 -9.52
N ILE A 78 -13.77 -2.25 -9.23
CA ILE A 78 -13.96 -3.69 -9.01
C ILE A 78 -14.52 -4.27 -10.30
N ALA A 79 -13.86 -5.30 -10.84
CA ALA A 79 -14.28 -6.04 -12.02
C ALA A 79 -14.51 -7.52 -11.68
#